data_AF-A0A1H8W2H2-F1
#
_entry.id   AF-A0A1H8W2H2-F1
#
_cell.length_a   1.000
_cell.length_b   1.000
_cell.length_c   1.000
_cell.angle_alpha   90.00
_cell.angle_beta   90.00
_cell.angle_gamma   90.00
#
_symmetry.space_group_name_H-M   'P 1'
#
loop_
_entity.id
_entity.type
_entity.pdbx_description
1 polymer ?
#
loop_
_entity_poly.entity_id
_entity_poly.type
_entity_poly.pdbx_seq_one_letter_code
_entity_poly.pdbx_strand_id
1 'polypeptide(L)' 'MGALDLVLAAGYEALEARNADEAIRVLETRDDVDLVFTDVQMPGTMNGIKLSHYIRDRWVAAG' A
#
# COMPACT_ATOMS: atom_id res chain seq x y z
N MET A 1 -10.92 15.56 4.03
CA MET A 1 -11.11 14.37 3.19
C MET A 1 -9.73 13.83 2.86
N GLY A 2 -9.39 12.69 3.43
CA GLY A 2 -8.15 11.97 3.12
C GLY A 2 -8.31 11.11 1.86
N ALA A 3 -7.20 10.51 1.40
CA ALA A 3 -7.23 9.56 0.29
C ALA A 3 -8.15 8.36 0.58
N LEU A 4 -8.20 7.90 1.83
CA LEU A 4 -9.10 6.82 2.26
C LEU A 4 -10.57 7.16 2.00
N ASP A 5 -11.01 8.35 2.44
CA ASP A 5 -12.42 8.78 2.30
C ASP A 5 -12.86 8.77 0.83
N LEU A 6 -11.95 9.16 -0.08
CA LEU A 6 -12.22 9.19 -1.52
C LEU A 6 -12.40 7.78 -2.10
N VAL A 7 -11.55 6.84 -1.69
CA VAL A 7 -11.61 5.44 -2.16
C VAL A 7 -12.89 4.77 -1.66
N LEU A 8 -13.23 4.98 -0.39
CA LEU A 8 -14.48 4.46 0.19
C LEU A 8 -15.71 5.09 -0.48
N ALA A 9 -15.71 6.40 -0.72
CA ALA A 9 -16.80 7.09 -1.40
C ALA A 9 -16.98 6.65 -2.87
N ALA A 10 -15.91 6.17 -3.50
CA ALA A 10 -15.95 5.58 -4.84
C ALA A 10 -16.46 4.12 -4.87
N GLY A 11 -16.78 3.53 -3.70
CA GLY A 11 -17.36 2.19 -3.59
C GLY A 11 -16.35 1.06 -3.51
N TYR A 12 -15.06 1.36 -3.31
CA TYR A 12 -14.03 0.35 -3.09
C TYR A 12 -13.86 0.03 -1.61
N GLU A 13 -13.32 -1.15 -1.33
CA GLU A 13 -12.76 -1.46 -0.01
C GLU A 13 -11.37 -0.83 0.13
N ALA A 14 -11.06 -0.34 1.32
CA ALA A 14 -9.76 0.29 1.57
C ALA A 14 -9.22 -0.10 2.95
N LEU A 15 -7.91 -0.29 2.99
CA LEU A 15 -7.15 -0.65 4.19
C LEU A 15 -6.16 0.47 4.51
N GLU A 16 -5.98 0.77 5.80
CA GLU A 16 -4.98 1.76 6.23
C GLU A 16 -3.69 1.09 6.68
N ALA A 17 -2.56 1.74 6.37
CA ALA A 17 -1.26 1.42 6.92
C ALA A 17 -0.51 2.71 7.22
N ARG A 18 0.15 2.80 8.39
CA ARG A 18 0.83 4.01 8.87
C ARG A 18 2.25 4.16 8.33
N ASN A 19 2.83 3.08 7.80
CA ASN A 19 4.17 3.03 7.23
C ASN A 19 4.33 1.79 6.34
N ALA A 20 5.51 1.66 5.73
CA ALA A 20 5.85 0.56 4.85
C ALA A 20 5.78 -0.82 5.52
N ASP A 21 6.23 -0.97 6.77
CA ASP A 21 6.26 -2.28 7.45
C ASP A 21 4.84 -2.78 7.76
N GLU A 22 3.91 -1.88 8.06
CA GLU A 22 2.49 -2.21 8.20
C GLU A 22 1.87 -2.58 6.85
N ALA A 23 2.14 -1.80 5.80
CA ALA A 23 1.64 -2.10 4.45
C ALA A 23 2.11 -3.48 3.96
N ILE A 24 3.38 -3.82 4.18
CA ILE A 24 3.94 -5.13 3.81
C ILE A 24 3.23 -6.26 4.57
N ARG A 25 2.98 -6.11 5.87
CA ARG A 25 2.25 -7.12 6.65
C ARG A 25 0.83 -7.33 6.14
N VAL A 26 0.15 -6.27 5.71
CA VAL A 26 -1.17 -6.37 5.08
C VAL A 26 -1.07 -7.17 3.77
N LEU A 27 -0.12 -6.83 2.89
CA LEU A 27 0.10 -7.52 1.61
C LEU A 27 0.59 -8.97 1.73
N GLU A 28 1.21 -9.33 2.87
CA GLU A 28 1.61 -10.72 3.16
C GLU A 28 0.44 -11.58 3.66
N THR A 29 -0.61 -10.96 4.19
CA THR A 29 -1.78 -11.66 4.77
C THR A 29 -3.01 -11.64 3.85
N ARG A 30 -2.97 -10.86 2.77
CA ARG A 30 -4.07 -10.70 1.82
C ARG A 30 -3.57 -10.81 0.39
N ASP A 31 -4.27 -11.57 -0.42
CA ASP A 31 -4.04 -11.78 -1.85
C ASP A 31 -5.02 -11.00 -2.75
N ASP A 32 -5.96 -10.27 -2.14
CA ASP A 32 -7.04 -9.54 -2.81
C ASP A 32 -6.81 -8.02 -2.89
N VAL A 33 -5.56 -7.56 -2.73
CA VAL A 33 -5.20 -6.15 -2.82
C VAL A 33 -4.76 -5.80 -4.25
N ASP A 34 -5.60 -5.07 -4.97
CA ASP A 34 -5.33 -4.68 -6.37
C ASP A 34 -4.44 -3.44 -6.53
N LEU A 35 -4.46 -2.53 -5.53
CA LEU A 35 -3.81 -1.22 -5.64
C LEU A 35 -3.27 -0.74 -4.29
N VAL A 36 -2.06 -0.17 -4.31
CA VAL A 36 -1.43 0.45 -3.15
C VAL A 36 -1.15 1.93 -3.42
N PHE A 37 -1.78 2.80 -2.65
CA PHE A 37 -1.46 4.22 -2.58
C PHE A 37 -0.53 4.51 -1.41
N THR A 38 0.51 5.31 -1.63
CA THR A 38 1.50 5.65 -0.61
C THR A 38 2.03 7.06 -0.80
N ASP A 39 2.27 7.75 0.32
CA ASP A 39 2.99 9.02 0.31
C ASP A 39 4.47 8.80 -0.02
N VAL A 40 5.06 9.74 -0.77
CA VAL A 40 6.50 9.68 -1.10
C VAL A 40 7.36 9.74 0.16
N GLN A 41 6.99 10.59 1.12
CA GLN A 41 7.64 10.68 2.42
C GLN A 41 6.77 10.01 3.47
N MET A 42 7.33 9.00 4.14
CA MET A 42 6.67 8.30 5.23
C MET A 42 7.63 8.18 6.42
N PRO A 43 7.10 8.09 7.65
CA PRO A 43 7.91 7.76 8.82
C PRO A 43 8.47 6.34 8.73
N GLY A 44 9.63 6.12 9.36
CA GLY A 44 10.33 4.82 9.36
C GLY A 44 11.54 4.80 8.43
N THR A 45 12.02 3.59 8.11
CA THR A 45 13.26 3.38 7.33
C THR A 45 13.02 3.26 5.82
N MET A 46 11.78 2.96 5.42
CA MET A 46 11.35 2.80 4.03
C MET A 46 10.28 3.83 3.67
N ASN A 47 10.55 4.60 2.61
CA ASN A 47 9.63 5.61 2.08
C ASN A 47 8.76 5.03 0.93
N GLY A 48 7.80 5.80 0.42
CA GLY A 48 6.84 5.29 -0.58
C GLY A 48 7.49 4.84 -1.89
N ILE A 49 8.57 5.51 -2.31
CA ILE A 49 9.30 5.11 -3.52
C ILE A 49 9.95 3.74 -3.31
N LYS A 50 10.69 3.54 -2.21
CA LYS A 50 11.31 2.24 -1.91
C LYS A 50 10.26 1.14 -1.73
N LEU A 51 9.13 1.45 -1.09
CA LEU A 51 8.02 0.51 -0.95
C LEU A 51 7.44 0.11 -2.32
N SER A 52 7.24 1.06 -3.24
CA SER A 52 6.71 0.76 -4.58
C SER A 52 7.60 -0.22 -5.36
N HIS A 53 8.93 -0.05 -5.27
CA HIS A 53 9.88 -0.99 -5.86
C HIS A 53 9.81 -2.35 -5.18
N TYR A 54 9.78 -2.38 -3.85
CA TYR A 54 9.67 -3.62 -3.08
C TYR A 54 8.41 -4.42 -3.45
N ILE A 55 7.26 -3.76 -3.56
CA ILE A 55 6.00 -4.40 -3.93
C ILE A 55 6.07 -4.96 -5.36
N ARG A 56 6.60 -4.16 -6.30
CA ARG A 56 6.71 -4.57 -7.70
C ARG A 56 7.57 -5.82 -7.85
N ASP A 57 8.71 -5.87 -7.16
CA ASP A 57 9.66 -6.97 -7.30
C ASP A 57 9.14 -8.27 -6.68
N ARG A 58 8.28 -8.20 -5.64
CA ARG A 58 7.80 -9.36 -4.89
C ARG A 58 6.41 -9.86 -5.29
N TRP A 59 5.50 -8.99 -5.73
CA TRP A 59 4.12 -9.38 -6.08
C TRP A 59 3.79 -9.19 -7.56
N VAL A 60 4.25 -8.12 -8.19
CA VAL A 60 3.85 -7.80 -9.58
C VAL A 60 4.71 -8.55 -10.60
N ALA A 61 6.01 -8.69 -10.36
CA ALA A 61 6.93 -9.36 -11.28
C ALA A 61 6.73 -10.88 -11.38
N ALA A 62 5.92 -11.47 -10.49
CA ALA A 62 5.63 -12.90 -10.45
C ALA A 62 4.32 -13.30 -11.16
N GLY A 63 3.56 -12.32 -11.69
CA GLY A 63 2.37 -12.52 -12.53
C GLY A 63 2.64 -12.19 -13.99
#